data_AF-A0A7J8TIY8-F1
#
_entry.id   AF-A0A7J8TIY8-F1
#
_cell.length_a   1.000
_cell.length_b   1.000
_cell.length_c   1.000
_cell.angle_alpha   90.00
_cell.angle_beta   90.00
_cell.angle_gamma   90.00
#
_symmetry.space_group_name_H-M   'P 1'
#
loop_
_entity.id
_entity.type
_entity.pdbx_description
1 polymer ?
#
loop_
_entity_poly.entity_id
_entity_poly.type
_entity_poly.pdbx_seq_one_letter_code
_entity_poly.pdbx_strand_id
1 'polypeptide(L)'
;MVPDEILYRCGDFDWVPLLGIWRAVRYAPLLILRQYRSRQFLPTTQGLAQCEFSYKGDNYKRKIREISKAWKQVHRMKRFTIGAMTTLEYYGWWSKRVNNNISRPVKNGIQSIEEHLQVVPSKLEIIKQDFEKRSSEWGNNIEQLEEENMCLGLDVDVHKLEAEKLRKGKNKAEEDLDSLKTNYKKLRLSMRTVGLGKMSEQWQQEIRKKRTRLISGEGNFKTPELERALWRKVCLNAEMRKQD
;
A
#
# COMPACT_ATOMS: atom_id res chain seq x y z
N MET A 1 -0.85 23.65 -5.65
CA MET A 1 -2.04 23.51 -6.53
C MET A 1 -1.63 23.87 -7.94
N VAL A 2 -1.91 23.00 -8.93
CA VAL A 2 -1.68 23.32 -10.35
C VAL A 2 -2.90 24.08 -10.86
N PRO A 3 -2.75 25.24 -11.53
CA PRO A 3 -3.89 26.02 -12.02
C PRO A 3 -4.72 25.21 -13.03
N ASP A 4 -6.05 25.30 -12.91
CA ASP A 4 -7.01 24.60 -13.77
C ASP A 4 -7.25 25.30 -15.12
N GLU A 5 -6.64 26.47 -15.31
CA GLU A 5 -6.73 27.26 -16.54
C GLU A 5 -5.35 27.40 -17.18
N ILE A 6 -5.30 27.19 -18.49
CA ILE A 6 -4.08 27.36 -19.29
C ILE A 6 -4.27 28.60 -20.15
N LEU A 7 -3.40 29.59 -19.95
CA LEU A 7 -3.25 30.72 -20.88
C LEU A 7 -2.71 30.18 -22.20
N TYR A 8 -3.37 30.48 -23.32
CA TYR A 8 -2.93 30.03 -24.64
C TYR A 8 -2.83 31.13 -25.70
N ARG A 9 -3.51 32.27 -25.52
CA ARG A 9 -3.59 33.36 -26.51
C ARG A 9 -3.69 34.73 -25.84
N CYS A 10 -3.20 35.76 -26.52
CA CYS A 10 -3.11 37.14 -26.03
C CYS A 10 -3.55 38.11 -27.13
N GLY A 11 -4.68 38.80 -26.98
CA GLY A 11 -5.29 39.62 -28.04
C GLY A 11 -5.40 38.88 -29.38
N ASP A 12 -4.92 39.50 -30.45
CA ASP A 12 -4.88 38.95 -31.81
C ASP A 12 -3.65 38.06 -32.08
N PHE A 13 -2.78 37.86 -31.09
CA PHE A 13 -1.61 37.00 -31.24
C PHE A 13 -2.02 35.54 -31.05
N ASP A 14 -1.77 34.69 -32.05
CA ASP A 14 -2.00 33.23 -31.98
C ASP A 14 -1.32 32.54 -30.78
N TRP A 15 -0.32 33.19 -30.18
CA TRP A 15 0.54 32.69 -29.11
C TRP A 15 0.71 33.73 -27.99
N VAL A 16 1.31 33.31 -26.88
CA VAL A 16 1.57 34.19 -25.72
C VAL A 16 2.92 34.88 -25.89
N PRO A 17 2.97 36.19 -26.20
CA PRO A 17 4.24 36.90 -26.35
C PRO A 17 4.88 37.18 -24.98
N LEU A 18 6.01 36.54 -24.68
CA LEU A 18 6.82 36.79 -23.50
C LEU A 18 7.89 37.84 -23.82
N LEU A 19 7.86 38.95 -23.10
CA LEU A 19 8.88 40.00 -23.21
C LEU A 19 10.05 39.65 -22.28
N GLY A 20 11.19 39.28 -22.87
CA GLY A 20 12.45 39.14 -22.14
C GLY A 20 13.25 40.43 -22.13
N ILE A 21 14.41 40.41 -21.45
CA ILE A 21 15.30 41.59 -21.31
C ILE A 21 15.89 42.01 -22.66
N TRP A 22 16.24 41.03 -23.51
CA TRP A 22 16.94 41.28 -24.77
C TRP A 22 16.09 41.03 -26.02
N ARG A 23 15.07 40.18 -25.91
CA ARG A 23 14.19 39.74 -27.00
C ARG A 23 12.81 39.39 -26.47
N ALA A 24 11.82 39.39 -27.36
CA ALA A 24 10.51 38.83 -27.11
C ALA A 24 10.39 37.47 -27.79
N VAL A 25 9.85 36.48 -27.09
CA VAL A 25 9.61 35.13 -27.60
C VAL A 25 8.13 34.82 -27.47
N ARG A 26 7.53 34.22 -28.50
CA ARG A 26 6.16 33.73 -28.42
C ARG A 26 6.16 32.32 -27.84
N TYR A 27 5.60 32.19 -26.65
CA TYR A 27 5.32 30.93 -26.01
C TYR A 27 4.04 30.32 -26.59
N ALA A 28 4.10 29.04 -26.93
CA ALA A 28 2.98 28.30 -27.53
C ALA A 28 2.51 27.18 -26.58
N PRO A 29 1.75 27.52 -25.51
CA PRO A 29 1.23 26.58 -24.51
C PRO A 29 0.55 25.35 -25.10
N LEU A 30 -0.14 25.51 -26.23
CA LEU A 30 -0.87 24.43 -26.90
C LEU A 30 0.05 23.33 -27.46
N LEU A 31 1.34 23.61 -27.70
CA LEU A 31 2.32 22.61 -28.14
C LEU A 31 2.80 21.68 -27.01
N ILE A 32 2.56 22.05 -25.75
CA ILE A 32 3.14 21.41 -24.56
C ILE A 32 2.10 21.17 -23.47
N LEU A 33 0.86 20.89 -23.88
CA LEU A 33 -0.26 20.60 -22.98
C LEU A 33 -0.01 19.38 -22.08
N ARG A 34 0.86 18.47 -22.51
CA ARG A 34 1.35 17.34 -21.70
C ARG A 34 2.00 17.78 -20.37
N GLN A 35 2.69 18.91 -20.33
CA GLN A 35 3.30 19.44 -19.09
C GLN A 35 2.23 19.76 -18.03
N TYR A 36 1.03 20.13 -18.48
CA TYR A 36 -0.11 20.43 -17.64
C TYR A 36 -1.00 19.20 -17.34
N ARG A 37 -0.56 18.00 -17.76
CA ARG A 37 -1.33 16.75 -17.73
C ARG A 37 -2.65 16.85 -18.50
N SER A 38 -2.68 17.67 -19.55
CA SER A 38 -3.84 17.88 -20.43
C SER A 38 -3.71 17.08 -21.73
N ARG A 39 -4.85 16.77 -22.35
CA ARG A 39 -4.89 16.12 -23.67
C ARG A 39 -4.17 16.97 -24.72
N GLN A 40 -3.24 16.34 -25.44
CA GLN A 40 -2.49 17.00 -26.51
C GLN A 40 -3.25 16.92 -27.84
N PHE A 41 -3.48 18.07 -28.46
CA PHE A 41 -4.10 18.20 -29.79
C PHE A 41 -3.05 18.67 -30.82
N LEU A 42 -3.43 18.68 -32.10
CA LEU A 42 -2.68 19.33 -33.17
C LEU A 42 -2.82 20.85 -33.01
N PRO A 43 -1.77 21.57 -32.57
CA PRO A 43 -1.83 23.02 -32.53
C PRO A 43 -1.56 23.56 -33.94
N THR A 44 -2.25 24.64 -34.29
CA THR A 44 -1.88 25.46 -35.46
C THR A 44 -0.39 25.81 -35.33
N THR A 45 0.45 25.56 -36.33
CA THR A 45 1.87 25.99 -36.29
C THR A 45 2.14 27.20 -37.17
N GLN A 46 1.09 27.83 -37.68
CA GLN A 46 1.18 29.07 -38.44
C GLN A 46 1.81 30.16 -37.57
N GLY A 47 2.72 30.93 -38.16
CA GLY A 47 3.44 31.99 -37.45
C GLY A 47 4.57 31.54 -36.51
N LEU A 48 4.86 30.24 -36.37
CA LEU A 48 5.94 29.75 -35.50
C LEU A 48 7.33 30.27 -35.94
N ALA A 49 7.55 30.40 -37.25
CA ALA A 49 8.79 30.95 -37.79
C ALA A 49 8.99 32.44 -37.47
N GLN A 50 7.95 33.14 -37.02
CA GLN A 50 7.96 34.54 -36.62
C GLN A 50 7.93 34.71 -35.09
N CYS A 51 8.23 33.63 -34.33
CA CYS A 51 8.11 33.60 -32.88
C CYS A 51 9.21 34.33 -32.11
N GLU A 52 10.23 34.85 -32.77
CA GLU A 52 11.31 35.59 -32.14
C GLU A 52 11.40 37.02 -32.67
N PHE A 53 11.46 37.98 -31.75
CA PHE A 53 11.63 39.39 -32.09
C PHE A 53 12.71 40.04 -31.22
N SER A 54 13.62 40.79 -31.83
CA SER A 54 14.71 41.49 -31.13
C SER A 54 14.45 42.99 -30.99
N TYR A 55 14.93 43.60 -29.90
CA TYR A 55 14.74 45.04 -29.65
C TYR A 55 15.68 45.97 -30.43
N LYS A 56 16.43 45.45 -31.41
CA LYS A 56 17.48 46.20 -32.12
C LYS A 56 17.00 46.99 -33.34
N GLY A 57 15.73 46.87 -33.76
CA GLY A 57 15.21 47.53 -34.97
C GLY A 57 14.21 48.64 -34.67
N ASP A 58 14.11 49.66 -35.53
CA ASP A 58 13.36 50.91 -35.30
C ASP A 58 11.89 50.73 -34.89
N ASN A 59 11.27 49.62 -35.29
CA ASN A 59 9.87 49.30 -34.98
C ASN A 59 9.63 48.59 -33.63
N TYR A 60 10.66 48.39 -32.80
CA TYR A 60 10.52 47.61 -31.57
C TYR A 60 9.59 48.23 -30.53
N LYS A 61 9.63 49.57 -30.36
CA LYS A 61 8.75 50.28 -29.41
C LYS A 61 7.28 50.09 -29.76
N ARG A 62 6.94 50.10 -31.05
CA ARG A 62 5.59 49.85 -31.55
C ARG A 62 5.14 48.42 -31.21
N LYS A 63 5.98 47.42 -31.50
CA LYS A 63 5.70 46.02 -31.18
C LYS A 63 5.53 45.77 -29.67
N ILE A 64 6.34 46.41 -28.82
CA ILE A 64 6.17 46.32 -27.36
C ILE A 64 4.82 46.88 -26.92
N ARG A 65 4.37 48.02 -27.48
CA ARG A 65 3.04 48.58 -27.19
C ARG A 65 1.91 47.66 -27.65
N GLU A 66 2.02 47.06 -28.82
CA GLU A 66 1.05 46.08 -29.34
C GLU A 66 0.96 44.85 -28.43
N ILE A 67 2.11 44.30 -28.01
CA ILE A 67 2.18 43.18 -27.07
C ILE A 67 1.57 43.58 -25.72
N SER A 68 1.96 44.72 -25.16
CA SER A 68 1.42 45.22 -23.89
C SER A 68 -0.09 45.44 -23.95
N LYS A 69 -0.63 45.93 -25.08
CA LYS A 69 -2.07 46.05 -25.31
C LYS A 69 -2.74 44.68 -25.37
N ALA A 70 -2.15 43.73 -26.07
CA ALA A 70 -2.67 42.36 -26.15
C ALA A 70 -2.72 41.67 -24.79
N TRP A 71 -1.75 41.93 -23.90
CA TRP A 71 -1.74 41.39 -22.53
C TRP A 71 -2.92 41.86 -21.66
N LYS A 72 -3.66 42.88 -22.10
CA LYS A 72 -4.94 43.27 -21.48
C LYS A 72 -6.10 42.33 -21.86
N GLN A 73 -5.93 41.53 -22.92
CA GLN A 73 -6.93 40.61 -23.46
C GLN A 73 -6.38 39.18 -23.46
N VAL A 74 -6.38 38.57 -22.28
CA VAL A 74 -5.84 37.23 -22.04
C VAL A 74 -6.91 36.19 -22.31
N HIS A 75 -6.62 35.21 -23.16
CA HIS A 75 -7.51 34.09 -23.43
C HIS A 75 -7.00 32.84 -22.73
N ARG A 76 -7.88 32.25 -21.92
CA ARG A 76 -7.61 31.05 -21.15
C ARG A 76 -8.55 29.93 -21.58
N MET A 77 -8.07 28.71 -21.49
CA MET A 77 -8.91 27.52 -21.66
C MET A 77 -8.88 26.69 -20.38
N LYS A 78 -10.01 26.05 -20.10
CA LYS A 78 -10.11 25.09 -19.00
C LYS A 78 -9.30 23.84 -19.33
N ARG A 79 -8.57 23.34 -18.33
CA ARG A 79 -7.87 22.07 -18.43
C ARG A 79 -8.87 20.91 -18.57
N PHE A 80 -8.63 20.04 -19.55
CA PHE A 80 -9.39 18.79 -19.70
C PHE A 80 -8.65 17.63 -19.04
N THR A 81 -9.26 17.04 -18.01
CA THR A 81 -8.76 15.87 -17.26
C THR A 81 -9.51 14.60 -17.70
N ILE A 82 -9.19 14.02 -18.87
CA ILE A 82 -9.78 12.74 -19.31
C ILE A 82 -8.80 11.88 -20.12
N GLY A 83 -8.45 10.71 -19.56
CA GLY A 83 -8.42 9.37 -20.19
C GLY A 83 -7.37 9.00 -21.26
N ALA A 84 -6.89 9.91 -22.09
CA ALA A 84 -5.90 9.57 -23.13
C ALA A 84 -5.01 10.78 -23.42
N MET A 85 -3.71 10.68 -23.09
CA MET A 85 -2.78 11.81 -23.16
C MET A 85 -2.43 12.26 -24.60
N THR A 86 -2.79 11.49 -25.62
CA THR A 86 -2.41 11.79 -27.00
C THR A 86 -3.46 11.32 -27.99
N THR A 87 -3.81 12.17 -28.97
CA THR A 87 -4.61 11.75 -30.13
C THR A 87 -3.74 11.02 -31.16
N LEU A 88 -4.31 10.05 -31.90
CA LEU A 88 -3.62 9.38 -33.02
C LEU A 88 -3.12 10.38 -34.07
N GLU A 89 -3.88 11.45 -34.30
CA GLU A 89 -3.52 12.54 -35.21
C GLU A 89 -2.22 13.26 -34.80
N TYR A 90 -2.01 13.48 -33.50
CA TYR A 90 -0.79 14.10 -33.00
C TYR A 90 0.45 13.24 -33.28
N TYR A 91 0.34 11.91 -33.14
CA TYR A 91 1.43 11.00 -33.52
C TYR A 91 1.75 11.11 -35.00
N GLY A 92 0.72 11.11 -35.87
CA GLY A 92 0.91 11.26 -37.31
C GLY A 92 1.57 12.58 -37.71
N TRP A 93 1.21 13.68 -37.05
CA TRP A 93 1.83 14.99 -37.28
C TRP A 93 3.27 15.08 -36.75
N TRP A 94 3.54 14.49 -35.58
CA TRP A 94 4.89 14.47 -35.00
C TRP A 94 5.86 13.68 -35.88
N SER A 95 5.48 12.48 -36.32
CA SER A 95 6.30 11.65 -37.22
C SER A 95 6.63 12.34 -38.55
N LYS A 96 5.71 13.14 -39.09
CA LYS A 96 5.95 13.93 -40.32
C LYS A 96 6.98 15.05 -40.12
N ARG A 97 7.07 15.66 -38.93
CA ARG A 97 8.06 16.72 -38.66
C ARG A 97 9.49 16.20 -38.52
N VAL A 98 9.66 15.00 -37.95
CA VAL A 98 11.00 14.38 -37.80
C VAL A 98 11.69 14.24 -39.16
N ASN A 99 10.92 13.99 -40.23
CA ASN A 99 11.43 13.81 -41.59
C ASN A 99 11.66 15.12 -42.38
N ASN A 100 11.15 16.26 -41.91
CA ASN A 100 11.24 17.54 -42.63
C ASN A 100 12.39 18.45 -42.14
N ASN A 101 13.26 17.96 -41.25
CA ASN A 101 14.47 18.68 -40.89
C ASN A 101 15.44 18.64 -42.06
N ILE A 102 15.42 19.68 -42.90
CA ILE A 102 16.41 19.88 -43.96
C ILE A 102 17.79 19.95 -43.28
N SER A 103 18.56 18.87 -43.38
CA SER A 103 20.00 18.90 -43.11
C SER A 103 20.61 19.90 -44.08
N ARG A 104 21.12 21.02 -43.57
CA ARG A 104 21.82 22.04 -44.36
C ARG A 104 22.88 21.37 -45.25
N PRO A 105 22.91 21.57 -46.58
CA PRO A 105 23.81 20.84 -47.45
C PRO A 105 25.24 21.38 -47.25
N VAL A 106 26.12 20.54 -46.69
CA VAL A 106 27.56 20.81 -46.61
C VAL A 106 28.15 20.52 -47.99
N LYS A 107 28.74 21.53 -48.63
CA LYS A 107 29.44 21.38 -49.91
C LYS A 107 30.79 20.70 -49.67
N ASN A 108 30.90 19.46 -50.16
CA ASN A 108 32.07 18.70 -50.60
C ASN A 108 33.38 18.82 -49.80
N GLY A 109 33.61 17.84 -48.94
CA GLY A 109 34.91 17.30 -48.61
C GLY A 109 34.70 15.81 -48.30
N ILE A 110 35.21 14.94 -49.16
CA ILE A 110 35.00 13.50 -49.14
C ILE A 110 35.77 12.91 -47.95
N GLN A 111 35.08 12.80 -46.82
CA GLN A 111 35.10 11.65 -45.93
C GLN A 111 33.71 11.61 -45.31
N SER A 112 32.93 10.57 -45.62
CA SER A 112 31.53 10.55 -45.22
C SER A 112 31.45 10.70 -43.70
N ILE A 113 30.57 11.59 -43.23
CA ILE A 113 30.26 11.75 -41.80
C ILE A 113 29.92 10.38 -41.16
N GLU A 114 29.45 9.45 -41.98
CA GLU A 114 29.21 8.04 -41.66
C GLU A 114 30.47 7.28 -41.20
N GLU A 115 31.64 7.50 -41.80
CA GLU A 115 32.92 6.92 -41.34
C GLU A 115 33.38 7.50 -39.99
N HIS A 116 33.08 8.77 -39.69
CA HIS A 116 33.40 9.39 -38.38
C HIS A 116 32.41 9.03 -37.27
N LEU A 117 31.19 8.60 -37.62
CA LEU A 117 30.16 8.17 -36.66
C LEU A 117 30.22 6.67 -36.35
N GLN A 118 30.96 5.88 -37.13
CA GLN A 118 31.04 4.42 -36.94
C GLN A 118 31.90 3.99 -35.73
N VAL A 119 32.71 4.89 -35.15
CA VAL A 119 33.69 4.54 -34.11
C VAL A 119 33.36 5.16 -32.74
N VAL A 120 32.43 6.10 -32.65
CA VAL A 120 32.08 6.75 -31.37
C VAL A 120 30.57 6.68 -31.16
N PRO A 121 30.09 5.88 -30.18
CA PRO A 121 28.68 5.87 -29.81
C PRO A 121 28.23 7.30 -29.54
N SER A 122 27.23 7.78 -30.27
CA SER A 122 26.74 9.13 -30.10
C SER A 122 26.24 9.30 -28.65
N LYS A 123 26.37 10.49 -28.05
CA LYS A 123 25.86 10.76 -26.69
C LYS A 123 24.40 10.33 -26.49
N LEU A 124 23.60 10.36 -27.56
CA LEU A 124 22.20 9.93 -27.56
C LEU A 124 22.05 8.41 -27.49
N GLU A 125 22.95 7.65 -28.11
CA GLU A 125 22.95 6.19 -28.09
C GLU A 125 23.34 5.65 -26.72
N ILE A 126 24.30 6.30 -26.05
CA ILE A 126 24.66 6.02 -24.66
C ILE A 126 23.46 6.29 -23.74
N ILE A 127 22.77 7.44 -23.90
CA ILE A 127 21.58 7.78 -23.10
C ILE A 127 20.44 6.79 -23.35
N LYS A 128 20.26 6.34 -24.59
CA LYS A 128 19.23 5.35 -24.95
C LYS A 128 19.51 4.00 -24.29
N GLN A 129 20.74 3.50 -24.35
CA GLN A 129 21.13 2.25 -23.70
C GLN A 129 20.98 2.34 -22.17
N ASP A 130 21.37 3.46 -21.56
CA ASP A 130 21.17 3.71 -20.13
C ASP A 130 19.68 3.69 -19.72
N PHE A 131 18.82 4.23 -20.59
CA PHE A 131 17.39 4.23 -20.38
C PHE A 131 16.80 2.82 -20.51
N GLU A 132 17.19 2.06 -21.54
CA GLU A 132 16.76 0.67 -21.74
C GLU A 132 17.22 -0.24 -20.59
N LYS A 133 18.45 -0.06 -20.11
CA LYS A 133 18.97 -0.78 -18.94
C LYS A 133 18.15 -0.49 -17.68
N ARG A 134 17.95 0.79 -17.36
CA ARG A 134 17.12 1.17 -16.21
C ARG A 134 15.70 0.66 -16.36
N SER A 135 15.11 0.79 -17.55
CA SER A 135 13.75 0.30 -17.80
C SER A 135 13.63 -1.21 -17.56
N SER A 136 14.66 -1.97 -17.89
CA SER A 136 14.71 -3.41 -17.63
C SER A 136 14.88 -3.72 -16.14
N GLU A 137 15.74 -2.98 -15.43
CA GLU A 137 15.89 -3.08 -13.97
C GLU A 137 14.57 -2.76 -13.25
N TRP A 138 13.86 -1.71 -13.67
CA TRP A 138 12.53 -1.38 -13.15
C TRP A 138 11.52 -2.50 -13.43
N GLY A 139 11.57 -3.12 -14.61
CA GLY A 139 10.73 -4.28 -14.95
C GLY A 139 10.96 -5.45 -13.99
N ASN A 140 12.22 -5.83 -13.76
CA ASN A 140 12.57 -6.92 -12.85
C ASN A 140 12.14 -6.63 -11.40
N ASN A 141 12.29 -5.38 -10.93
CA ASN A 141 11.85 -4.98 -9.60
C ASN A 141 10.32 -5.04 -9.45
N ILE A 142 9.57 -4.73 -10.51
CA ILE A 142 8.11 -4.86 -10.52
C ILE A 142 7.71 -6.33 -10.42
N GLU A 143 8.33 -7.20 -11.22
CA GLU A 143 8.07 -8.64 -11.20
C GLU A 143 8.38 -9.25 -9.82
N GLN A 144 9.53 -8.88 -9.22
CA GLN A 144 9.88 -9.32 -7.86
C GLN A 144 8.85 -8.85 -6.82
N LEU A 145 8.40 -7.60 -6.89
CA LEU A 145 7.39 -7.09 -5.97
C LEU A 145 6.03 -7.79 -6.14
N GLU A 146 5.67 -8.16 -7.37
CA GLU A 146 4.46 -8.94 -7.64
C GLU A 146 4.55 -10.35 -7.04
N GLU A 147 5.71 -11.02 -7.15
CA GLU A 147 5.97 -12.30 -6.49
C GLU A 147 5.92 -12.22 -4.96
N GLU A 148 6.58 -11.22 -4.36
CA GLU A 148 6.55 -11.00 -2.91
C GLU A 148 5.12 -10.75 -2.41
N ASN A 149 4.33 -9.98 -3.14
CA ASN A 149 2.94 -9.70 -2.78
C ASN A 149 2.05 -10.96 -2.88
N MET A 150 2.31 -11.83 -3.86
CA MET A 150 1.63 -13.13 -3.96
C MET A 150 1.98 -14.04 -2.77
N CYS A 151 3.26 -14.13 -2.39
CA CYS A 151 3.70 -14.90 -1.23
C CYS A 151 3.06 -14.40 0.07
N LEU A 152 3.06 -13.09 0.30
CA LEU A 152 2.41 -12.49 1.46
C LEU A 152 0.89 -12.76 1.49
N GLY A 153 0.23 -12.75 0.33
CA GLY A 153 -1.17 -13.13 0.21
C GLY A 153 -1.45 -14.55 0.72
N LEU A 154 -0.59 -15.51 0.34
CA LEU A 154 -0.70 -16.90 0.81
C LEU A 154 -0.48 -17.01 2.33
N ASP A 155 0.50 -16.31 2.88
CA ASP A 155 0.77 -16.33 4.33
C ASP A 155 -0.42 -15.78 5.14
N VAL A 156 -1.07 -14.72 4.64
CA VAL A 156 -2.30 -14.18 5.25
C VAL A 156 -3.41 -15.23 5.27
N ASP A 157 -3.60 -15.98 4.18
CA ASP A 157 -4.61 -17.03 4.11
C ASP A 157 -4.29 -18.22 5.04
N VAL A 158 -3.02 -18.61 5.16
CA VAL A 158 -2.56 -19.63 6.10
C VAL A 158 -2.85 -19.21 7.54
N HIS A 159 -2.45 -18.00 7.93
CA HIS A 159 -2.71 -17.48 9.27
C HIS A 159 -4.20 -17.38 9.59
N LYS A 160 -5.01 -17.00 8.60
CA LYS A 160 -6.47 -16.96 8.74
C LYS A 160 -7.06 -18.35 9.01
N LEU A 161 -6.58 -19.36 8.29
CA LEU A 161 -7.01 -20.76 8.47
C LEU A 161 -6.59 -21.30 9.85
N GLU A 162 -5.37 -21.00 10.30
CA GLU A 162 -4.90 -21.36 11.63
C GLU A 162 -5.74 -20.71 12.74
N ALA A 163 -6.02 -19.42 12.62
CA ALA A 163 -6.85 -18.69 13.57
C ALA A 163 -8.27 -19.28 13.65
N GLU A 164 -8.84 -19.70 12.52
CA GLU A 164 -10.16 -20.35 12.49
C GLU A 164 -10.15 -21.72 13.18
N LYS A 165 -9.09 -22.52 12.97
CA LYS A 165 -8.91 -23.82 13.63
C LYS A 165 -8.78 -23.65 15.14
N LEU A 166 -7.99 -22.68 15.60
CA LEU A 166 -7.85 -22.35 17.02
C LEU A 166 -9.18 -21.91 17.63
N ARG A 167 -9.96 -21.08 16.93
CA ARG A 167 -11.29 -20.66 17.37
C ARG A 167 -12.25 -21.84 17.55
N LYS A 168 -12.27 -22.78 16.60
CA LYS A 168 -13.08 -24.01 16.68
C LYS A 168 -12.67 -24.86 17.89
N GLY A 169 -11.35 -25.03 18.12
CA GLY A 169 -10.84 -25.74 19.29
C GLY A 169 -11.24 -25.09 20.61
N LYS A 170 -11.12 -23.76 20.70
CA LYS A 170 -11.52 -22.99 21.89
C LYS A 170 -13.01 -23.17 22.22
N ASN A 171 -13.89 -23.04 21.22
CA ASN A 171 -15.33 -23.19 21.41
C ASN A 171 -15.69 -24.58 21.95
N LYS A 172 -15.06 -25.65 21.42
CA LYS A 172 -15.28 -27.02 21.91
C LYS A 172 -14.84 -27.18 23.36
N ALA A 173 -13.66 -26.66 23.72
CA ALA A 173 -13.17 -26.72 25.08
C ALA A 173 -14.06 -25.95 26.07
N GLU A 174 -14.68 -24.86 25.61
CA GLU A 174 -15.64 -24.07 26.40
C GLU A 174 -16.96 -24.82 26.61
N GLU A 175 -17.49 -25.48 25.58
CA GLU A 175 -18.66 -26.37 25.69
C GLU A 175 -18.40 -27.54 26.65
N ASP A 176 -17.22 -28.17 26.56
CA ASP A 176 -16.81 -29.26 27.45
C ASP A 176 -16.70 -28.78 28.91
N LEU A 177 -16.15 -27.59 29.13
CA LEU A 177 -16.04 -26.98 30.46
C LEU A 177 -17.43 -26.70 31.06
N ASP A 178 -18.36 -26.16 30.28
CA ASP A 178 -19.72 -25.91 30.72
C ASP A 178 -20.47 -27.21 31.05
N SER A 179 -20.31 -28.24 30.21
CA SER A 179 -20.82 -29.60 30.48
C SER A 179 -20.28 -30.14 31.80
N LEU A 180 -18.97 -30.11 32.01
CA LEU A 180 -18.32 -30.54 33.25
C LEU A 180 -18.85 -29.76 34.46
N LYS A 181 -18.98 -28.44 34.34
CA LYS A 181 -19.53 -27.55 35.38
C LYS A 181 -20.97 -27.93 35.73
N THR A 182 -21.80 -28.29 34.76
CA THR A 182 -23.16 -28.77 35.02
C THR A 182 -23.18 -30.13 35.71
N ASN A 183 -22.34 -31.07 35.27
CA ASN A 183 -22.22 -32.41 35.87
C ASN A 183 -21.73 -32.33 37.32
N TYR A 184 -20.73 -31.50 37.59
CA TYR A 184 -20.25 -31.24 38.95
C TYR A 184 -21.35 -30.68 39.86
N LYS A 185 -22.13 -29.70 39.37
CA LYS A 185 -23.28 -29.16 40.12
C LYS A 185 -24.31 -30.26 40.44
N LYS A 186 -24.64 -31.12 39.47
CA LYS A 186 -25.55 -32.26 39.67
C LYS A 186 -25.02 -33.25 40.70
N LEU A 187 -23.75 -33.65 40.59
CA LEU A 187 -23.09 -34.55 41.54
C LEU A 187 -23.09 -33.96 42.95
N ARG A 188 -22.77 -32.68 43.10
CA ARG A 188 -22.81 -31.99 44.40
C ARG A 188 -24.22 -31.98 45.01
N LEU A 189 -25.25 -31.80 44.20
CA LEU A 189 -26.64 -31.86 44.64
C LEU A 189 -27.03 -33.29 45.06
N SER A 190 -26.69 -34.31 44.26
CA SER A 190 -27.00 -35.70 44.61
C SER A 190 -26.30 -36.16 45.90
N MET A 191 -25.04 -35.76 46.11
CA MET A 191 -24.31 -36.02 47.36
C MET A 191 -24.97 -35.39 48.59
N ARG A 192 -25.62 -34.22 48.44
CA ARG A 192 -26.43 -33.61 49.51
C ARG A 192 -27.70 -34.41 49.77
N THR A 193 -28.38 -34.89 48.74
CA THR A 193 -29.66 -35.62 48.86
C THR A 193 -29.50 -37.01 49.47
N VAL A 194 -28.46 -37.77 49.13
CA VAL A 194 -28.22 -39.14 49.65
C VAL A 194 -27.60 -39.11 51.07
N GLY A 195 -27.47 -37.95 51.71
CA GLY A 195 -26.96 -37.83 53.08
C GLY A 195 -25.46 -38.17 53.24
N LEU A 196 -24.72 -38.37 52.15
CA LEU A 196 -23.27 -38.54 52.13
C LEU A 196 -22.51 -37.23 52.44
N GLY A 197 -23.21 -36.10 52.45
CA GLY A 197 -22.68 -34.77 52.74
C GLY A 197 -22.46 -34.45 54.21
N LYS A 198 -21.69 -35.26 54.96
CA LYS A 198 -21.01 -34.68 56.12
C LYS A 198 -19.99 -33.68 55.57
N MET A 199 -20.12 -32.40 55.92
CA MET A 199 -19.20 -31.36 55.47
C MET A 199 -17.78 -31.74 55.91
N SER A 200 -16.73 -31.46 55.11
CA SER A 200 -15.33 -31.81 55.46
C SER A 200 -14.99 -31.37 56.91
N GLU A 201 -15.52 -30.22 57.32
CA GLU A 201 -15.45 -29.68 58.68
C GLU A 201 -16.18 -30.55 59.73
N GLN A 202 -17.34 -31.12 59.41
CA GLN A 202 -18.05 -32.06 60.29
C GLN A 202 -17.27 -33.37 60.45
N TRP A 203 -16.67 -33.90 59.37
CA TRP A 203 -15.76 -35.05 59.46
C TRP A 203 -14.51 -34.72 60.29
N GLN A 204 -13.93 -33.52 60.11
CA GLN A 204 -12.80 -33.07 60.91
C GLN A 204 -13.17 -32.87 62.39
N GLN A 205 -14.35 -32.34 62.69
CA GLN A 205 -14.86 -32.23 64.06
C GLN A 205 -15.13 -33.61 64.68
N GLU A 206 -15.65 -34.55 63.91
CA GLU A 206 -15.95 -35.90 64.38
C GLU A 206 -14.66 -36.69 64.65
N ILE A 207 -13.65 -36.56 63.79
CA ILE A 207 -12.30 -37.10 64.01
C ILE A 207 -11.67 -36.42 65.24
N ARG A 208 -11.75 -35.10 65.38
CA ARG A 208 -11.26 -34.37 66.56
C ARG A 208 -11.93 -34.90 67.84
N LYS A 209 -13.26 -35.00 67.88
CA LYS A 209 -14.03 -35.54 69.02
C LYS A 209 -13.67 -36.99 69.35
N LYS A 210 -13.40 -37.83 68.34
CA LYS A 210 -12.94 -39.21 68.58
C LYS A 210 -11.52 -39.23 69.13
N ARG A 211 -10.64 -38.34 68.65
CA ARG A 211 -9.27 -38.18 69.14
C ARG A 211 -9.23 -37.69 70.58
N THR A 212 -10.06 -36.72 70.96
CA THR A 212 -10.17 -36.27 72.36
C THR A 212 -10.70 -37.37 73.27
N ARG A 213 -11.69 -38.16 72.82
CA ARG A 213 -12.21 -39.31 73.59
C ARG A 213 -11.20 -40.46 73.77
N LEU A 214 -10.33 -40.67 72.79
CA LEU A 214 -9.20 -41.61 72.90
C LEU A 214 -8.15 -41.12 73.92
N ILE A 215 -7.89 -39.82 73.95
CA ILE A 215 -6.93 -39.21 74.87
C ILE A 215 -7.50 -39.11 76.31
N SER A 216 -8.81 -38.93 76.47
CA SER A 216 -9.48 -38.84 77.79
C SER A 216 -9.85 -40.19 78.41
N GLY A 217 -9.51 -41.32 77.79
CA GLY A 217 -9.68 -42.66 78.37
C GLY A 217 -11.11 -43.20 78.48
N GLU A 218 -12.11 -42.57 77.85
CA GLU A 218 -13.53 -42.95 77.94
C GLU A 218 -14.02 -43.85 76.78
N GLY A 219 -13.13 -44.54 76.08
CA GLY A 219 -13.46 -45.35 74.90
C GLY A 219 -13.42 -46.85 75.14
N ASN A 220 -14.59 -47.50 75.24
CA ASN A 220 -14.69 -48.96 75.06
C ASN A 220 -14.58 -49.31 73.58
N PHE A 221 -13.35 -49.56 73.09
CA PHE A 221 -13.15 -50.28 71.84
C PHE A 221 -12.00 -51.28 71.97
N LYS A 222 -12.38 -52.54 72.19
CA LYS A 222 -11.58 -53.69 71.75
C LYS A 222 -12.01 -54.01 70.32
N THR A 223 -11.12 -53.80 69.34
CA THR A 223 -10.74 -54.78 68.29
C THR A 223 -9.89 -54.13 67.17
N PRO A 224 -8.79 -54.78 66.72
CA PRO A 224 -7.90 -54.30 65.65
C PRO A 224 -8.52 -54.16 64.25
N GLU A 225 -9.75 -54.61 64.07
CA GLU A 225 -10.46 -54.58 62.78
C GLU A 225 -11.06 -53.20 62.47
N LEU A 226 -11.50 -52.47 63.50
CA LEU A 226 -12.05 -51.12 63.37
C LEU A 226 -10.96 -50.10 63.02
N GLU A 227 -9.76 -50.25 63.56
CA GLU A 227 -8.59 -49.44 63.17
C GLU A 227 -8.16 -49.71 61.73
N ARG A 228 -8.08 -50.99 61.31
CA ARG A 228 -7.77 -51.33 59.92
C ARG A 228 -8.84 -50.82 58.94
N ALA A 229 -10.11 -50.85 59.31
CA ALA A 229 -11.19 -50.31 58.49
C ALA A 229 -11.15 -48.78 58.36
N LEU A 230 -10.79 -48.08 59.44
CA LEU A 230 -10.59 -46.63 59.42
C LEU A 230 -9.36 -46.23 58.60
N TRP A 231 -8.25 -46.93 58.73
CA TRP A 231 -7.05 -46.69 57.94
C TRP A 231 -7.29 -46.91 56.43
N ARG A 232 -8.00 -47.97 56.04
CA ARG A 232 -8.36 -48.19 54.63
C ARG A 232 -9.21 -47.04 54.07
N LYS A 233 -10.18 -46.53 54.84
CA LYS A 233 -10.99 -45.38 54.42
C LYS A 233 -10.20 -44.08 54.31
N VAL A 234 -9.19 -43.89 55.16
CA VAL A 234 -8.28 -42.73 55.10
C VAL A 234 -7.36 -42.82 53.88
N CYS A 235 -6.81 -44.00 53.57
CA CYS A 235 -5.98 -44.22 52.38
C CYS A 235 -6.75 -43.98 51.07
N LEU A 236 -7.97 -44.51 50.94
CA LEU A 236 -8.84 -44.29 49.77
C LEU A 236 -9.16 -42.80 49.53
N ASN A 237 -9.34 -42.02 50.60
CA ASN A 237 -9.56 -40.58 50.50
C ASN A 237 -8.28 -39.79 50.15
N ALA A 238 -7.10 -40.32 50.45
CA ALA A 238 -5.82 -39.70 50.11
C ALA A 238 -5.43 -39.95 48.65
N GLU A 239 -5.78 -41.11 48.09
CA GLU A 239 -5.57 -41.43 46.66
C GLU A 239 -6.45 -40.59 45.75
N MET A 240 -7.70 -40.34 46.13
CA MET A 240 -8.63 -39.47 45.40
C MET A 240 -8.18 -38.01 45.31
N ARG A 241 -7.27 -37.54 46.18
CA ARG A 241 -6.73 -36.17 46.16
C ARG A 241 -5.44 -36.00 45.34
N LYS A 242 -4.85 -37.09 44.84
CA LYS A 242 -3.59 -37.05 44.06
C LYS A 242 -3.82 -37.03 42.54
N GLN A 243 -5.07 -37.02 42.08
CA GLN A 243 -5.45 -37.01 40.65
C GLN A 243 -6.10 -35.68 40.19
N ASP A 244 -6.14 -34.66 41.06
CA ASP A 244 -6.41 -33.26 40.72
C ASP A 244 -5.10 -32.49 40.57
#